data_AF-A0A2V6DK66-F1
#
_entry.id   AF-A0A2V6DK66-F1
#
_cell.length_a   1.000
_cell.length_b   1.000
_cell.length_c   1.000
_cell.angle_alpha   90.00
_cell.angle_beta   90.00
_cell.angle_gamma   90.00
#
_symmetry.space_group_name_H-M   'P 1'
#
loop_
_entity.id
_entity.type
_entity.pdbx_description
1 polymer ?
#
loop_
_entity_poly.entity_id
_entity_poly.type
_entity_poly.pdbx_seq_one_letter_code
_entity_poly.pdbx_strand_id
1 'polypeptide(L)'
;MRIQSAKDLTVYKLAYKLAMDIFELTKRFPPEEKFALSSQIRRSSRSVCLNLREAWAKRRYKAHFLSKLSDCDGENSETDSSVDFAQDCGYISGEQHEQLVAQCAEVGRMLGGMIRKAESFLAADLLTSDV
;
A
#
# COMPACT_ATOMS: atom_id res chain seq x y z
N MET A 1 -20.10 10.73 2.16
CA MET A 1 -18.80 11.41 1.98
C MET A 1 -18.38 11.25 0.53
N ARG A 2 -18.14 12.35 -0.21
CA ARG A 2 -17.69 12.29 -1.61
C ARG A 2 -16.17 12.08 -1.62
N ILE A 3 -15.69 11.01 -2.24
CA ILE A 3 -14.26 10.71 -2.37
C ILE A 3 -13.70 11.59 -3.48
N GLN A 4 -12.82 12.53 -3.15
CA GLN A 4 -12.21 13.46 -4.11
C GLN A 4 -10.78 13.03 -4.46
N SER A 5 -10.09 12.41 -3.50
CA SER A 5 -8.70 11.99 -3.60
C SER A 5 -8.54 10.54 -3.16
N ALA A 6 -7.48 9.88 -3.64
CA ALA A 6 -7.06 8.60 -3.08
C ALA A 6 -6.85 8.68 -1.57
N LYS A 7 -6.46 9.85 -1.04
CA LYS A 7 -6.28 10.09 0.40
C LYS A 7 -7.56 9.93 1.22
N ASP A 8 -8.72 10.04 0.59
CA ASP A 8 -10.02 9.88 1.25
C ASP A 8 -10.37 8.39 1.42
N LEU A 9 -9.74 7.50 0.64
CA LEU A 9 -9.94 6.06 0.72
C LEU A 9 -9.45 5.52 2.06
N THR A 10 -10.27 4.67 2.68
CA THR A 10 -9.89 3.98 3.92
C THR A 10 -8.61 3.14 3.73
N VAL A 11 -8.47 2.44 2.60
CA VAL A 11 -7.26 1.65 2.30
C VAL A 11 -6.01 2.52 2.22
N TYR A 12 -6.11 3.75 1.68
CA TYR A 12 -4.97 4.68 1.65
C TYR A 12 -4.57 5.08 3.07
N LYS A 13 -5.54 5.40 3.93
CA LYS A 13 -5.27 5.82 5.32
C LYS A 13 -4.59 4.70 6.11
N LEU A 14 -5.04 3.46 5.93
CA LEU A 14 -4.43 2.29 6.56
C LEU A 14 -3.03 2.02 6.02
N ALA A 15 -2.85 2.00 4.70
CA ALA A 15 -1.53 1.81 4.09
C ALA A 15 -0.54 2.93 4.50
N TYR A 16 -1.01 4.17 4.60
CA TYR A 16 -0.18 5.29 5.05
C TYR A 16 0.23 5.15 6.51
N LYS A 17 -0.71 4.74 7.38
CA LYS A 17 -0.40 4.43 8.77
C LYS A 17 0.63 3.30 8.87
N LEU A 18 0.42 2.19 8.17
CA LEU A 18 1.36 1.07 8.12
C LEU A 18 2.76 1.52 7.68
N ALA A 19 2.87 2.30 6.61
CA ALA A 19 4.15 2.82 6.13
C ALA A 19 4.85 3.73 7.16
N MET A 20 4.08 4.46 7.97
CA MET A 20 4.65 5.29 9.05
C MET A 20 5.05 4.47 10.27
N ASP A 21 4.26 3.48 10.67
CA ASP A 21 4.60 2.55 11.74
C ASP A 21 5.91 1.81 11.40
N ILE A 22 6.04 1.31 10.17
CA ILE A 22 7.28 0.70 9.64
C ILE A 22 8.45 1.68 9.68
N PHE A 23 8.24 2.93 9.25
CA PHE A 23 9.31 3.93 9.24
C PHE A 23 9.85 4.19 10.65
N GLU A 24 8.97 4.33 11.64
CA GLU A 24 9.37 4.53 13.04
C GLU A 24 10.08 3.29 13.60
N LEU A 25 9.55 2.10 13.33
CA LEU A 25 10.12 0.83 13.80
C LEU A 25 11.55 0.60 13.31
N THR A 26 11.75 0.81 12.01
CA THR A 26 13.04 0.65 11.33
C THR A 26 14.12 1.64 11.77
N LYS A 27 13.79 2.67 12.56
CA LYS A 27 14.83 3.53 13.18
C LYS A 27 15.67 2.78 14.21
N ARG A 28 15.17 1.65 14.72
CA ARG A 28 15.84 0.80 15.72
C ARG A 28 16.60 -0.38 15.11
N PHE A 29 16.53 -0.55 13.79
CA PHE A 29 17.23 -1.64 13.11
C PHE A 29 18.75 -1.40 13.17
N PRO A 30 19.57 -2.46 13.07
CA PRO A 30 21.01 -2.32 13.02
C PRO A 30 21.47 -1.38 11.89
N PRO A 31 22.52 -0.55 12.08
CA PRO A 31 23.00 0.38 11.07
C PRO A 31 23.38 -0.27 9.73
N GLU A 32 23.86 -1.51 9.74
CA GLU A 32 24.19 -2.32 8.56
C GLU A 32 22.97 -2.59 7.66
N GLU A 33 21.76 -2.61 8.23
CA GLU A 33 20.50 -2.80 7.49
C GLU A 33 20.01 -1.53 6.78
N LYS A 34 20.68 -0.39 7.00
CA LYS A 34 20.24 0.92 6.48
C LYS A 34 20.00 0.91 4.98
N PHE A 35 20.84 0.21 4.22
CA PHE A 35 20.74 0.09 2.76
C PHE A 35 20.23 -1.29 2.29
N ALA A 36 19.94 -2.19 3.22
CA ALA A 36 19.32 -3.49 2.98
C ALA A 36 17.85 -3.43 3.43
N LEU A 37 17.46 -4.21 4.46
CA LEU A 37 16.07 -4.41 4.84
C LEU A 37 15.37 -3.11 5.21
N SER A 38 16.04 -2.21 5.95
CA SER A 38 15.44 -0.92 6.36
C SER A 38 15.04 -0.08 5.15
N SER A 39 15.88 -0.06 4.10
CA SER A 39 15.58 0.70 2.90
C SER A 39 14.49 0.05 2.06
N GLN A 40 14.49 -1.28 1.98
CA GLN A 40 13.54 -2.06 1.20
C GLN A 40 12.13 -1.92 1.76
N ILE A 41 11.93 -2.27 3.05
CA ILE A 41 10.61 -2.24 3.68
C ILE A 41 10.01 -0.83 3.73
N ARG A 42 10.84 0.21 3.86
CA ARG A 42 10.38 1.61 3.79
C ARG A 42 9.95 2.01 2.37
N ARG A 43 10.62 1.50 1.33
CA ARG A 43 10.24 1.79 -0.05
C ARG A 43 8.97 1.07 -0.43
N SER A 44 8.90 -0.24 -0.21
CA SER A 44 7.72 -1.04 -0.57
C SER A 44 6.46 -0.56 0.14
N SER A 45 6.51 -0.35 1.46
CA SER A 45 5.35 0.14 2.23
C SER A 45 4.83 1.51 1.76
N ARG A 46 5.74 2.44 1.42
CA ARG A 46 5.36 3.75 0.86
C ARG A 46 4.85 3.63 -0.57
N SER A 47 5.40 2.70 -1.35
CA SER A 47 5.03 2.46 -2.74
C SER A 47 3.56 2.07 -2.89
N VAL A 48 2.99 1.35 -1.91
CA VAL A 48 1.53 1.09 -1.84
C VAL A 48 0.72 2.39 -1.95
N CYS A 49 1.06 3.40 -1.15
CA CYS A 49 0.37 4.70 -1.19
C CYS A 49 0.63 5.47 -2.48
N LEU A 50 1.86 5.43 -3.01
CA LEU A 50 2.25 6.11 -4.24
C LEU A 50 1.51 5.53 -5.44
N ASN A 51 1.52 4.21 -5.59
CA ASN A 51 0.80 3.50 -6.64
C ASN A 51 -0.72 3.68 -6.50
N LEU A 52 -1.27 3.72 -5.28
CA LEU A 52 -2.71 3.92 -5.09
C LEU A 52 -3.16 5.33 -5.52
N ARG A 53 -2.32 6.35 -5.29
CA ARG A 53 -2.58 7.70 -5.83
C ARG A 53 -2.54 7.72 -7.36
N GLU A 54 -1.58 7.03 -7.95
CA GLU A 54 -1.47 6.93 -9.40
C GLU A 54 -2.65 6.15 -10.00
N ALA A 55 -3.05 5.03 -9.38
CA ALA A 55 -4.25 4.28 -9.75
C ALA A 55 -5.47 5.22 -9.75
N TRP A 56 -5.66 5.99 -8.68
CA TRP A 56 -6.78 6.93 -8.58
C TRP A 56 -6.81 7.98 -9.70
N ALA A 57 -5.64 8.41 -10.19
CA ALA A 57 -5.54 9.34 -11.32
C ALA A 57 -5.83 8.66 -12.67
N LYS A 58 -5.61 7.34 -12.80
CA LYS A 58 -5.80 6.56 -14.03
C LYS A 58 -7.19 5.93 -14.18
N ARG A 59 -8.16 6.31 -13.35
CA ARG A 59 -9.55 5.77 -13.34
C ARG A 59 -10.36 6.01 -14.62
N ARG A 60 -9.84 6.80 -15.58
CA ARG A 60 -10.44 6.95 -16.91
C ARG A 60 -10.33 5.67 -17.75
N TYR A 61 -9.30 4.86 -17.51
CA TYR A 61 -9.04 3.65 -18.29
C TYR A 61 -8.90 2.45 -17.35
N LYS A 62 -9.84 1.50 -17.43
CA LYS A 62 -9.92 0.34 -16.53
C LYS A 62 -8.62 -0.46 -16.47
N ALA A 63 -7.98 -0.71 -17.61
CA ALA A 63 -6.73 -1.48 -17.67
C ALA A 63 -5.59 -0.80 -16.90
N HIS A 64 -5.42 0.52 -17.04
CA HIS A 64 -4.40 1.27 -16.31
C HIS A 64 -4.70 1.35 -14.82
N PHE A 65 -5.97 1.49 -14.44
CA PHE A 65 -6.38 1.49 -13.04
C PHE A 65 -6.08 0.14 -12.37
N LEU A 66 -6.48 -0.97 -13.02
CA LEU A 66 -6.23 -2.32 -12.53
C LEU A 66 -4.73 -2.63 -12.44
N SER A 67 -3.95 -2.31 -13.48
CA SER A 67 -2.49 -2.52 -13.46
C SER A 67 -1.85 -1.82 -12.26
N LYS A 68 -2.22 -0.57 -11.96
CA LYS A 68 -1.68 0.16 -10.81
C LYS A 68 -2.18 -0.36 -9.46
N LEU A 69 -3.39 -0.91 -9.39
CA LEU A 69 -3.85 -1.60 -8.18
C LEU A 69 -3.10 -2.92 -7.96
N SER A 70 -2.74 -3.64 -9.02
CA SER A 70 -1.88 -4.82 -8.94
C SER A 70 -0.48 -4.45 -8.45
N ASP A 71 0.08 -3.32 -8.90
CA ASP A 71 1.35 -2.80 -8.35
C ASP A 71 1.21 -2.54 -6.83
N CYS A 72 0.09 -1.95 -6.37
CA CYS A 72 -0.15 -1.74 -4.93
C CYS A 72 -0.14 -3.05 -4.13
N ASP A 73 -0.77 -4.09 -4.67
CA ASP A 73 -0.90 -5.39 -4.02
C ASP A 73 0.44 -6.14 -3.96
N GLY A 74 1.24 -6.04 -5.03
CA GLY A 74 2.62 -6.54 -5.07
C GLY A 74 3.51 -5.86 -4.03
N GLU A 75 3.45 -4.54 -3.93
CA GLU A 75 4.24 -3.75 -2.97
C GLU A 75 3.81 -4.05 -1.51
N ASN A 76 2.53 -4.30 -1.28
CA ASN A 76 2.04 -4.75 0.03
C ASN A 76 2.54 -6.15 0.37
N SER A 77 2.61 -7.06 -0.60
CA SER A 77 3.14 -8.42 -0.41
C SER A 77 4.66 -8.40 -0.13
N GLU A 78 5.41 -7.53 -0.80
CA GLU A 78 6.83 -7.31 -0.50
C GLU A 78 7.02 -6.70 0.90
N THR A 79 6.14 -5.78 1.29
CA THR A 79 6.14 -5.22 2.65
C THR A 79 5.91 -6.33 3.68
N ASP A 80 4.93 -7.20 3.47
CA ASP A 80 4.58 -8.32 4.35
C ASP A 80 5.76 -9.28 4.54
N SER A 81 6.37 -9.72 3.43
CA SER A 81 7.56 -10.58 3.46
C SER A 81 8.75 -9.91 4.18
N SER A 82 8.88 -8.59 4.05
CA SER A 82 9.92 -7.83 4.75
C SER A 82 9.69 -7.75 6.27
N VAL A 83 8.43 -7.80 6.72
CA VAL A 83 8.07 -7.89 8.14
C VAL A 83 8.47 -9.26 8.69
N ASP A 84 8.28 -10.35 7.92
CA ASP A 84 8.76 -11.68 8.29
C ASP A 84 10.28 -11.70 8.47
N PHE A 85 11.04 -11.15 7.51
CA PHE A 85 12.50 -11.05 7.65
C PHE A 85 12.92 -10.26 8.89
N ALA A 86 12.23 -9.15 9.18
CA ALA A 86 12.55 -8.35 10.37
C ALA A 86 12.34 -9.14 11.67
N GLN A 87 11.33 -10.02 11.72
CA GLN A 87 11.06 -10.89 12.87
C GLN A 87 12.11 -11.98 13.01
N ASP A 88 12.42 -12.68 11.92
CA ASP A 88 13.38 -13.80 11.92
C ASP A 88 14.82 -13.33 12.18
N CYS A 89 15.17 -12.11 11.76
CA CYS A 89 16.44 -11.47 12.11
C CYS A 89 16.45 -10.90 13.55
N GLY A 90 15.34 -10.95 14.28
CA GLY A 90 15.22 -10.47 15.66
C GLY A 90 15.19 -8.95 15.80
N TYR A 91 14.86 -8.21 14.74
CA TYR A 91 14.79 -6.74 14.75
C TYR A 91 13.48 -6.21 15.33
N ILE A 92 12.44 -7.04 15.37
CA ILE A 92 11.12 -6.73 15.91
C ILE A 92 10.64 -7.87 16.82
N SER A 93 9.70 -7.57 17.73
CA SER A 93 9.09 -8.58 18.59
C SER A 93 7.95 -9.30 17.87
N GLY A 94 7.61 -10.52 18.34
CA GLY A 94 6.47 -11.28 17.79
C GLY A 94 5.16 -10.49 17.83
N GLU A 95 4.93 -9.69 18.88
CA GLU A 95 3.75 -8.81 18.95
C GLU A 95 3.77 -7.71 17.86
N GLN A 96 4.94 -7.10 17.58
CA GLN A 96 5.08 -6.11 16.52
C GLN A 96 4.88 -6.76 15.13
N HIS A 97 5.38 -7.97 14.95
CA HIS A 97 5.18 -8.76 13.74
C HIS A 97 3.68 -9.06 13.52
N GLU A 98 2.99 -9.63 14.51
CA GLU A 98 1.56 -9.94 14.43
C GLU A 98 0.72 -8.70 14.10
N GLN A 99 1.02 -7.56 14.73
CA GLN A 99 0.34 -6.29 14.46
C GLN A 99 0.55 -5.82 13.01
N LEU A 100 1.78 -5.86 12.51
CA LEU A 100 2.10 -5.40 11.16
C LEU A 100 1.55 -6.33 10.08
N VAL A 101 1.65 -7.64 10.26
CA VAL A 101 1.06 -8.64 9.35
C VAL A 101 -0.46 -8.48 9.29
N ALA A 102 -1.12 -8.25 10.43
CA ALA A 102 -2.55 -7.98 10.45
C ALA A 102 -2.93 -6.71 9.65
N GLN A 103 -2.09 -5.66 9.73
CA GLN A 103 -2.26 -4.44 8.94
C GLN A 103 -2.03 -4.69 7.44
N CYS A 104 -0.97 -5.40 7.05
CA CYS A 104 -0.69 -5.83 5.67
C CYS A 104 -1.87 -6.63 5.10
N ALA A 105 -2.40 -7.58 5.87
CA ALA A 105 -3.52 -8.41 5.48
C ALA A 105 -4.81 -7.59 5.28
N GLU A 106 -5.08 -6.59 6.13
CA GLU A 106 -6.23 -5.69 5.94
C GLU A 106 -6.07 -4.83 4.68
N VAL A 107 -4.89 -4.25 4.45
CA VAL A 107 -4.61 -3.49 3.23
C VAL A 107 -4.81 -4.37 1.99
N GLY A 108 -4.24 -5.57 1.97
CA GLY A 108 -4.40 -6.54 0.87
C GLY A 108 -5.86 -6.93 0.64
N ARG A 109 -6.64 -7.21 1.70
CA ARG A 109 -8.09 -7.49 1.57
C ARG A 109 -8.84 -6.34 0.89
N MET A 110 -8.53 -5.10 1.28
CA MET A 110 -9.17 -3.92 0.70
C MET A 110 -8.75 -3.68 -0.75
N LEU A 111 -7.46 -3.82 -1.07
CA LEU A 111 -6.95 -3.73 -2.45
C LEU A 111 -7.59 -4.79 -3.34
N GLY A 112 -7.63 -6.05 -2.91
CA GLY A 112 -8.30 -7.13 -3.63
C GLY A 112 -9.80 -6.87 -3.81
N GLY A 113 -10.46 -6.27 -2.81
CA GLY A 113 -11.84 -5.80 -2.92
C GLY A 113 -12.02 -4.71 -3.98
N MET A 114 -11.11 -3.74 -4.03
CA MET A 114 -11.09 -2.68 -5.05
C MET A 114 -10.84 -3.24 -6.45
N ILE A 115 -9.92 -4.19 -6.61
CA ILE A 115 -9.64 -4.86 -7.89
C ILE A 115 -10.89 -5.58 -8.40
N ARG A 116 -11.55 -6.39 -7.56
CA ARG A 116 -12.78 -7.09 -7.93
C ARG A 116 -13.93 -6.15 -8.30
N LYS A 117 -13.99 -4.98 -7.67
CA LYS A 117 -15.04 -3.96 -7.88
C LYS A 117 -14.54 -2.74 -8.65
N ALA A 118 -13.52 -2.90 -9.49
CA ALA A 118 -12.82 -1.77 -10.11
C ALA A 118 -13.74 -0.83 -10.90
N GLU A 119 -14.80 -1.36 -11.52
CA GLU A 119 -15.79 -0.59 -12.27
C GLU A 119 -16.49 0.48 -11.42
N SER A 120 -16.75 0.20 -10.14
CA SER A 120 -17.38 1.16 -9.22
C SER A 120 -16.50 2.39 -8.90
N PHE A 121 -15.23 2.34 -9.28
CA PHE A 121 -14.27 3.43 -9.07
C PHE A 121 -13.95 4.17 -10.36
N LEU A 122 -14.38 3.71 -11.54
CA LEU A 122 -14.03 4.39 -12.79
C LEU A 122 -14.71 5.76 -12.89
N ALA A 123 -14.02 6.71 -13.51
CA ALA A 123 -14.59 8.04 -13.74
C ALA A 123 -15.53 7.96 -14.95
N ALA A 124 -16.85 8.03 -14.72
CA ALA A 124 -17.85 8.01 -15.78
C ALA A 124 -17.91 9.34 -16.60
N ASP A 125 -17.43 10.45 -16.03
CA ASP A 125 -17.79 11.81 -16.50
C ASP A 125 -16.71 12.56 -17.31
N LEU A 126 -15.76 11.88 -17.97
CA LEU A 126 -14.76 12.55 -18.83
C LEU A 126 -14.99 12.32 -20.34
N LEU A 127 -16.16 11.82 -20.73
CA LEU A 127 -16.54 11.55 -22.12
C LEU A 127 -17.71 12.43 -22.62
N THR A 128 -18.20 13.40 -21.83
CA THR A 128 -19.36 14.24 -22.19
C THR A 128 -19.08 15.74 -22.18
N SER A 129 -17.82 16.17 -22.31
CA SER A 129 -17.47 17.60 -22.35
C SER A 129 -16.74 18.04 -23.62
N ASP A 130 -17.04 17.39 -24.75
CA ASP A 130 -16.64 17.85 -26.09
C ASP A 130 -17.81 17.59 -27.07
N VAL A 131 -18.90 18.35 -26.91
CA VAL A 131 -19.86 18.68 -27.99
C VAL A 131 -20.30 20.12 -27.78
#